data_AF-A0A2V8U612-F1
#
_entry.id   AF-A0A2V8U612-F1
#
_cell.length_a   1.000
_cell.length_b   1.000
_cell.length_c   1.000
_cell.angle_alpha   90.00
_cell.angle_beta   90.00
_cell.angle_gamma   90.00
#
_symmetry.space_group_name_H-M   'P 1'
#
loop_
_entity.id
_entity.type
_entity.pdbx_description
1 polymer ?
#
loop_
_entity_poly.entity_id
_entity_poly.type
_entity_poly.pdbx_seq_one_letter_code
_entity_poly.pdbx_strand_id
1 'polypeptide(L)'
;MFGSIGGPELLVIFVIALLIFGPRKLSELGRTLGKGVAEFRKAASELRDTLDAEVSRAEPPSAKNNALTSPREERDQNATSDAETRDRPS
;
A
#
# COMPACT_ATOMS: atom_id res chain seq x y z
N MET A 1 -31.40 15.40 22.74
CA MET A 1 -30.34 16.21 23.38
C MET A 1 -29.24 15.34 24.01
N PHE A 2 -28.65 14.37 23.28
CA PHE A 2 -27.54 13.54 23.79
C PHE A 2 -26.72 12.94 22.61
N GLY A 3 -26.33 13.77 21.64
CA GLY A 3 -25.82 13.28 20.35
C GLY A 3 -24.32 13.40 20.12
N SER A 4 -23.59 14.10 20.98
CA SER A 4 -22.16 14.33 20.75
C SER A 4 -21.48 14.51 22.10
N ILE A 5 -21.02 13.41 22.70
CA ILE A 5 -19.83 13.48 23.54
C ILE A 5 -18.74 14.01 22.60
N GLY A 6 -18.51 15.31 22.66
CA GLY A 6 -17.53 15.96 21.81
C GLY A 6 -16.13 15.69 22.35
N GLY A 7 -15.13 16.15 21.60
CA GLY A 7 -13.77 16.26 22.12
C GLY A 7 -13.70 16.92 23.51
N PRO A 8 -14.49 17.98 23.81
CA PRO A 8 -14.49 18.62 25.13
C PRO A 8 -14.95 17.72 26.29
N GLU A 9 -16.07 17.00 26.17
CA GLU A 9 -16.52 16.07 27.24
C GLU A 9 -15.48 14.98 27.52
N LEU A 10 -14.90 14.40 26.45
CA LEU A 10 -13.87 13.37 26.61
C LEU A 10 -12.61 13.92 27.29
N LEU A 11 -12.23 15.17 27.00
CA LEU A 11 -11.11 15.84 27.66
C LEU A 11 -11.37 16.03 29.17
N VAL A 12 -12.58 16.42 29.58
CA VAL A 12 -12.93 16.57 30.99
C VAL A 12 -12.85 15.24 31.73
N ILE A 13 -13.43 14.18 31.15
CA ILE A 13 -13.35 12.81 31.72
C ILE A 13 -11.89 12.37 31.81
N PHE A 14 -11.08 12.64 30.78
CA PHE A 14 -9.66 12.31 30.77
C PHE A 14 -8.89 13.05 31.85
N VAL A 15 -9.14 14.34 32.07
CA VAL A 15 -8.51 15.10 33.18
C VAL A 15 -8.88 14.51 34.53
N ILE A 16 -10.14 14.15 34.76
CA ILE A 16 -10.56 13.51 36.01
C ILE A 16 -9.85 12.15 36.19
N ALA A 17 -9.80 11.34 35.14
CA ALA A 17 -9.06 10.07 35.16
C ALA A 17 -7.57 10.28 35.45
N LEU A 18 -6.95 11.33 34.90
CA LEU A 18 -5.56 11.70 35.19
C LEU A 18 -5.37 12.21 36.62
N LEU A 19 -6.35 12.81 37.27
CA LEU A 19 -6.26 13.18 38.68
C LEU A 19 -6.31 11.94 39.58
N ILE A 20 -7.13 10.94 39.23
CA ILE A 20 -7.26 9.69 39.99
C ILE A 20 -6.03 8.79 39.78
N PHE A 21 -5.67 8.53 38.53
CA PHE A 21 -4.60 7.61 38.18
C PHE A 21 -3.22 8.28 38.12
N GLY A 22 -3.16 9.58 37.88
CA GLY A 22 -1.93 10.34 37.69
C GLY A 22 -1.42 10.31 36.24
N PRO A 23 -0.85 11.41 35.71
CA PRO A 23 -0.23 11.43 34.37
C PRO A 23 0.98 10.49 34.27
N ARG A 24 1.66 10.27 35.39
CA ARG A 24 2.81 9.36 35.45
C ARG A 24 2.43 7.92 35.11
N LYS A 25 1.28 7.45 35.60
CA LYS A 25 0.80 6.08 35.41
C LYS A 25 0.38 5.82 33.97
N LEU A 26 -0.28 6.80 33.34
CA LEU A 26 -0.60 6.73 31.92
C LEU A 26 0.68 6.72 31.05
N SER A 27 1.67 7.55 31.39
CA SER A 27 2.96 7.58 30.67
C SER A 27 3.75 6.28 30.81
N GLU A 28 3.66 5.63 31.97
CA GLU A 28 4.30 4.35 32.26
C GLU A 28 3.64 3.21 31.47
N LEU A 29 2.30 3.15 31.47
CA LEU A 29 1.53 2.22 30.64
C LEU A 29 1.84 2.41 29.15
N GLY A 30 1.86 3.65 28.66
CA GLY A 30 2.21 3.97 27.27
C GLY A 30 3.62 3.55 26.90
N ARG A 31 4.61 3.71 27.80
CA ARG A 31 5.98 3.23 27.58
C ARG A 31 6.05 1.71 27.50
N THR A 32 5.36 1.00 28.38
CA THR A 32 5.34 -0.48 28.38
C THR A 32 4.63 -1.03 27.15
N LEU A 33 3.46 -0.51 26.82
CA LEU A 33 2.73 -0.86 25.61
C LEU A 33 3.52 -0.52 24.35
N GLY A 34 4.15 0.66 24.31
CA GLY A 34 4.96 1.11 23.18
C GLY A 34 6.14 0.18 22.91
N LYS A 35 6.85 -0.25 23.96
CA LYS A 35 7.91 -1.27 23.83
C LYS A 35 7.36 -2.60 23.31
N GLY A 36 6.26 -3.09 23.87
CA GLY A 36 5.62 -4.33 23.42
C GLY A 36 5.20 -4.28 21.96
N VAL A 37 4.59 -3.16 21.52
CA VAL A 37 4.19 -2.94 20.13
C VAL A 37 5.40 -2.83 19.20
N ALA A 38 6.49 -2.20 19.64
CA ALA A 38 7.73 -2.11 18.87
C ALA A 38 8.37 -3.48 18.62
N GLU A 39 8.49 -4.30 19.67
CA GLU A 39 8.99 -5.67 19.55
C GLU A 39 8.06 -6.54 18.70
N PHE A 40 6.74 -6.41 18.87
CA PHE A 40 5.77 -7.12 18.03
C PHE A 40 5.89 -6.75 16.56
N ARG A 41 6.06 -5.45 16.25
CA ARG A 41 6.27 -4.98 14.87
C ARG A 41 7.57 -5.53 14.28
N LYS A 42 8.64 -5.59 15.07
CA LYS A 42 9.93 -6.15 14.63
C LYS A 42 9.81 -7.64 14.32
N ALA A 43 9.25 -8.43 15.22
CA ALA A 43 9.01 -9.86 15.01
C ALA A 43 8.08 -10.11 13.81
N ALA A 44 7.03 -9.28 13.65
CA ALA A 44 6.13 -9.38 12.50
C ALA A 44 6.83 -9.04 11.17
N SER A 45 7.79 -8.11 11.18
CA SER A 45 8.62 -7.80 10.00
C SER A 45 9.53 -8.95 9.65
N GLU A 46 10.27 -9.48 10.64
CA GLU A 46 11.17 -10.62 10.44
C GLU A 46 10.42 -11.83 9.89
N LEU A 47 9.20 -12.11 10.39
CA LEU A 47 8.38 -13.19 9.87
C LEU A 47 7.98 -12.96 8.41
N ARG A 48 7.58 -11.74 8.03
CA ARG A 48 7.27 -11.40 6.64
C ARG A 48 8.47 -11.61 5.72
N ASP A 49 9.64 -11.13 6.14
CA ASP A 49 10.89 -11.25 5.37
C ASP A 49 11.27 -12.73 5.19
N THR A 50 11.08 -13.57 6.20
CA THR A 50 11.32 -15.02 6.08
C THR A 50 10.34 -15.72 5.14
N LEU A 51 9.06 -15.35 5.18
CA LEU A 51 8.04 -15.92 4.30
C LEU A 51 8.27 -15.49 2.85
N ASP A 52 8.59 -14.22 2.60
CA ASP A 52 8.90 -13.72 1.26
C ASP A 52 10.17 -14.39 0.70
N ALA A 53 11.18 -14.61 1.55
CA ALA A 53 12.41 -15.32 1.16
C ALA A 53 12.15 -16.80 0.84
N GLU A 54 11.29 -17.49 1.59
CA GLU A 54 10.91 -18.89 1.31
C GLU A 54 10.04 -19.01 0.05
N VAL A 55 9.08 -18.12 -0.14
CA VAL A 55 8.22 -18.07 -1.34
C VAL A 55 9.06 -17.80 -2.59
N SER A 56 10.02 -16.86 -2.52
CA SER A 56 10.94 -16.58 -3.62
C SER A 56 11.92 -17.74 -3.91
N ARG A 57 12.15 -18.66 -2.96
CA ARG A 57 13.02 -19.83 -3.14
C ARG A 57 12.28 -21.05 -3.69
N ALA A 58 10.97 -21.13 -3.47
CA ALA A 58 10.11 -22.21 -3.92
C ALA A 58 9.62 -22.01 -5.38
N GLU A 59 9.80 -20.83 -5.97
CA GLU A 59 9.50 -20.56 -7.38
C GLU A 59 10.78 -20.74 -8.23
N PRO A 60 10.81 -21.62 -9.26
CA PRO A 60 11.88 -21.62 -10.25
C PRO A 60 11.85 -20.28 -11.01
N PRO A 61 12.99 -19.75 -11.47
CA PRO A 61 13.08 -18.41 -12.05
C PRO A 61 12.34 -18.39 -13.39
N SER A 62 11.04 -18.11 -13.36
CA SER A 62 10.21 -18.00 -14.56
C SER A 62 9.60 -16.61 -14.61
N ALA A 63 10.38 -15.72 -15.22
CA ALA A 63 9.92 -14.75 -16.20
C ALA A 63 8.63 -13.99 -15.86
N LYS A 64 8.79 -12.81 -15.24
CA LYS A 64 7.88 -11.65 -15.35
C LYS A 64 8.57 -10.49 -14.63
N ASN A 65 8.80 -9.30 -15.20
CA ASN A 65 8.22 -8.66 -16.36
C ASN A 65 9.03 -7.38 -16.64
N ASN A 66 9.96 -7.46 -17.59
CA ASN A 66 10.51 -6.31 -18.31
C ASN A 66 10.75 -6.76 -19.76
N ALA A 67 9.66 -7.01 -20.48
CA ALA A 67 9.72 -7.26 -21.90
C ALA A 67 8.56 -6.53 -22.60
N LEU A 68 8.94 -5.45 -23.27
CA LEU A 68 8.46 -5.06 -24.59
C LEU A 68 7.00 -4.57 -24.75
N THR A 69 6.95 -3.33 -25.24
CA THR A 69 6.14 -2.86 -26.37
C THR A 69 4.68 -2.48 -26.11
N SER A 70 4.50 -1.15 -26.06
CA SER A 70 3.45 -0.33 -26.68
C SER A 70 2.09 -0.99 -26.95
N PRO A 71 1.00 -0.44 -26.39
CA PRO A 71 -0.35 -0.72 -26.85
C PRO A 71 -0.45 -0.60 -28.37
N ARG A 72 -1.03 -1.66 -28.92
CA ARG A 72 -1.47 -1.86 -30.29
C ARG A 72 -2.46 -0.76 -30.68
N GLU A 73 -1.97 0.30 -31.30
CA GLU A 73 -2.76 1.29 -32.07
C GLU A 73 -2.05 1.56 -33.41
N GLU A 74 -2.85 1.85 -34.45
CA GLU A 74 -2.48 1.97 -35.88
C GLU A 74 -2.41 0.68 -36.71
N ARG A 75 -3.54 -0.03 -36.74
CA ARG A 75 -3.99 -0.68 -37.98
C ARG A 75 -5.25 0.06 -38.42
N ASP A 76 -5.35 0.36 -39.72
CA ASP A 76 -6.41 1.10 -40.42
C ASP A 76 -6.22 2.62 -40.57
N GLN A 77 -5.66 3.03 -41.72
CA GLN A 77 -6.20 4.15 -42.51
C GLN A 77 -5.59 4.39 -43.90
N ASN A 78 -4.73 3.52 -44.45
CA ASN A 78 -4.25 3.70 -45.84
C ASN A 78 -4.59 2.55 -46.79
N ALA A 79 -5.84 2.09 -46.71
CA ALA A 79 -6.49 1.27 -47.73
C ALA A 79 -7.60 2.08 -48.41
N THR A 80 -7.27 3.26 -48.96
CA THR A 80 -8.12 3.94 -49.94
C THR A 80 -7.25 4.87 -50.78
N SER A 81 -6.65 4.34 -51.84
CA SER A 81 -6.56 5.05 -53.11
C SER A 81 -6.25 4.03 -54.20
N ASP A 82 -7.24 3.21 -54.52
CA ASP A 82 -7.41 2.77 -55.90
C ASP A 82 -7.57 4.02 -56.78
N ALA A 83 -7.12 3.90 -58.03
CA ALA A 83 -7.25 4.87 -59.13
C ALA A 83 -6.21 6.00 -59.16
N GLU A 84 -5.06 5.73 -59.77
CA GLU A 84 -4.62 6.51 -60.95
C GLU A 84 -3.49 5.70 -61.64
N THR A 85 -3.80 4.90 -62.66
CA THR A 85 -3.71 5.30 -64.07
C THR A 85 -2.32 5.13 -64.67
N ARG A 86 -2.25 4.08 -65.49
CA ARG A 86 -1.66 4.00 -66.84
C ARG A 86 -0.13 4.03 -67.00
N ASP A 87 0.22 3.07 -67.84
CA ASP A 87 1.39 2.96 -68.71
C ASP A 87 2.71 2.55 -68.05
N ARG A 88 3.10 1.27 -68.13
CA ARG A 88 3.60 0.48 -69.29
C ARG A 88 5.12 0.69 -69.54
N PRO A 89 5.79 -0.34 -70.08
CA PRO A 89 7.11 -0.78 -69.64
C PRO A 89 8.26 -0.31 -70.54
N SER A 90 9.48 -0.66 -70.07
CA SER A 90 10.79 -0.78 -70.74
C SER A 90 11.41 0.49 -71.33
#